data_AF-A0A536K9K4-F1
#
_entry.id   AF-A0A536K9K4-F1
#
_cell.length_a   1.000
_cell.length_b   1.000
_cell.length_c   1.000
_cell.angle_alpha   90.00
_cell.angle_beta   90.00
_cell.angle_gamma   90.00
#
_symmetry.space_group_name_H-M   'P 1'
#
loop_
_entity.id
_entity.type
_entity.pdbx_description
1 polymer ?
#
loop_
_entity_poly.entity_id
_entity_poly.type
_entity_poly.pdbx_seq_one_letter_code
_entity_poly.pdbx_strand_id
1 'polypeptide(L)'
;MLTAVRRELAGLATSVALVALAGCGTTGLPATPTPTPGRPGPAMVQIENSILARPHAGLQQADLVYEYLAEGGITRMTVIYFKPSGNQRIEPVRSARPVTIRLWHAYKGVIFFSGANTKVLQMIQQQQIPALTESSDGGAYFARDASRRAPHNLYTDGDRLAQGLNKYAPRVTYQLPSPGTPGASPAPAVANRIVFNQTNVHRVTYTYSAADGAYAYGTETGPLIDKNTGQPIKPVNVILIQVAHHDAGFTDVLGAPAVDFDLQGTGPADVFSKGHRYTATWDLTNAELPLKIVGADGKPMHLPSGLTWIHLVDPGTPITAS
;
A
#
# COMPACT_ATOMS: atom_id res chain seq x y z
N MET A 1 -17.61 -40.17 90.81
CA MET A 1 -17.54 -38.70 90.94
C MET A 1 -18.06 -38.13 89.62
N LEU A 2 -19.16 -37.37 89.63
CA LEU A 2 -19.23 -35.92 89.86
C LEU A 2 -18.35 -35.14 88.85
N THR A 3 -18.84 -34.16 88.08
CA THR A 3 -20.10 -33.38 88.22
C THR A 3 -20.68 -32.96 86.85
N ALA A 4 -21.97 -32.63 86.78
CA ALA A 4 -22.62 -31.93 85.67
C ALA A 4 -23.02 -30.50 86.08
N VAL A 5 -23.43 -29.63 85.13
CA VAL A 5 -24.20 -28.34 85.23
C VAL A 5 -23.86 -27.48 83.98
N ARG A 6 -24.80 -27.25 83.02
CA ARG A 6 -25.63 -26.02 82.77
C ARG A 6 -24.81 -24.75 82.39
N ARG A 7 -25.22 -23.76 81.58
CA ARG A 7 -26.47 -23.36 80.82
C ARG A 7 -26.04 -22.26 79.77
N GLU A 8 -26.79 -21.54 78.89
CA GLU A 8 -28.20 -21.23 78.52
C GLU A 8 -28.39 -21.17 76.97
N LEU A 9 -29.61 -21.27 76.37
CA LEU A 9 -30.51 -20.24 75.76
C LEU A 9 -29.88 -19.24 74.74
N ALA A 10 -30.50 -18.84 73.62
CA ALA A 10 -31.73 -19.22 72.85
C ALA A 10 -31.47 -18.91 71.33
N GLY A 11 -32.17 -19.42 70.30
CA GLY A 11 -33.58 -19.23 69.89
C GLY A 11 -33.80 -17.85 69.22
N LEU A 12 -34.44 -17.64 68.05
CA LEU A 12 -35.19 -18.44 67.04
C LEU A 12 -34.69 -18.01 65.62
N ALA A 13 -34.56 -18.82 64.58
CA ALA A 13 -35.54 -19.65 63.83
C ALA A 13 -36.49 -18.89 62.88
N THR A 14 -36.18 -18.91 61.56
CA THR A 14 -37.16 -18.75 60.45
C THR A 14 -36.75 -19.64 59.28
N SER A 15 -37.70 -20.35 58.68
CA SER A 15 -37.46 -21.31 57.59
C SER A 15 -37.86 -20.75 56.22
N VAL A 16 -37.05 -21.00 55.18
CA VAL A 16 -37.45 -20.83 53.77
C VAL A 16 -36.95 -22.04 52.98
N ALA A 17 -37.80 -22.58 52.10
CA ALA A 17 -37.49 -23.79 51.33
C ALA A 17 -36.54 -23.51 50.15
N LEU A 18 -35.62 -24.43 49.88
CA LEU A 18 -34.80 -24.41 48.67
C LEU A 18 -35.43 -25.32 47.61
N VAL A 19 -35.94 -24.74 46.53
CA VAL A 19 -36.46 -25.49 45.37
C VAL A 19 -35.30 -26.04 44.56
N ALA A 20 -35.29 -27.34 44.31
CA ALA A 20 -34.34 -27.95 43.39
C ALA A 20 -34.78 -27.69 41.93
N LEU A 21 -33.97 -26.92 41.19
CA LEU A 21 -34.09 -26.76 39.74
C LEU A 21 -32.74 -27.08 39.10
N ALA A 22 -32.75 -28.00 38.11
CA ALA A 22 -31.55 -28.40 37.41
C ALA A 22 -31.13 -27.35 36.38
N GLY A 23 -29.92 -26.82 36.51
CA GLY A 23 -29.31 -25.89 35.55
C GLY A 23 -28.04 -26.47 34.95
N CYS A 24 -28.16 -27.17 33.81
CA CYS A 24 -27.00 -27.58 33.04
C CYS A 24 -26.53 -26.40 32.19
N GLY A 25 -25.40 -25.79 32.55
CA GLY A 25 -24.88 -24.60 31.89
C GLY A 25 -23.38 -24.45 32.09
N THR A 26 -22.61 -25.04 31.18
CA THR A 26 -21.16 -24.86 31.15
C THR A 26 -20.83 -23.42 30.76
N THR A 27 -20.38 -22.61 31.72
CA THR A 27 -19.84 -21.27 31.46
C THR A 27 -18.49 -21.39 30.76
N GLY A 28 -18.54 -21.61 29.44
CA GLY A 28 -17.38 -21.59 28.57
C GLY A 28 -16.65 -20.26 28.71
N LEU A 29 -15.37 -20.31 29.08
CA LEU A 29 -14.48 -19.15 29.04
C LEU A 29 -14.53 -18.53 27.63
N PRO A 30 -14.50 -17.20 27.49
CA PRO A 30 -14.47 -16.57 26.18
C PRO A 30 -13.25 -17.09 25.43
N ALA A 31 -13.48 -17.75 24.29
CA ALA A 31 -12.42 -18.40 23.54
C ALA A 31 -11.40 -17.35 23.11
N THR A 32 -10.14 -17.53 23.56
CA THR A 32 -9.02 -16.68 23.13
C THR A 32 -9.02 -16.64 21.61
N PRO A 33 -9.15 -15.46 20.97
CA PRO A 33 -9.29 -15.39 19.53
C PRO A 33 -8.04 -15.97 18.88
N THR A 34 -8.20 -17.08 18.16
CA THR A 34 -7.11 -17.74 17.46
C THR A 34 -6.40 -16.72 16.57
N PRO A 35 -5.09 -16.46 16.75
CA PRO A 35 -4.40 -15.43 15.99
C PRO A 35 -4.50 -15.77 14.50
N THR A 36 -5.11 -14.87 13.72
CA THR A 36 -5.30 -15.06 12.27
C THR A 36 -3.97 -15.43 11.63
N PRO A 37 -3.86 -16.60 10.96
CA PRO A 37 -2.61 -17.03 10.35
C PRO A 37 -2.12 -15.98 9.35
N GLY A 38 -1.07 -15.24 9.72
CA GLY A 38 -0.55 -14.14 8.91
C GLY A 38 -0.18 -14.63 7.51
N ARG A 39 -0.53 -13.87 6.48
CA ARG A 39 -0.25 -14.19 5.07
C ARG A 39 1.19 -13.77 4.68
N PRO A 40 1.73 -14.17 3.50
CA PRO A 40 2.95 -13.54 2.99
C PRO A 40 2.77 -12.03 2.81
N GLY A 41 3.84 -11.26 3.03
CA GLY A 41 3.97 -9.88 2.53
C GLY A 41 3.91 -9.79 1.00
N PRO A 42 3.60 -8.61 0.43
CA PRO A 42 3.51 -8.40 -1.02
C PRO A 42 4.87 -8.34 -1.71
N ALA A 43 4.87 -8.44 -3.04
CA ALA A 43 5.98 -8.01 -3.87
C ALA A 43 5.91 -6.49 -4.09
N MET A 44 7.05 -5.80 -3.93
CA MET A 44 7.17 -4.34 -4.02
C MET A 44 8.20 -3.96 -5.08
N VAL A 45 7.76 -3.86 -6.32
CA VAL A 45 8.64 -3.69 -7.49
C VAL A 45 8.88 -2.21 -7.76
N GLN A 46 10.14 -1.83 -7.96
CA GLN A 46 10.53 -0.45 -8.26
C GLN A 46 10.54 -0.25 -9.78
N ILE A 47 9.64 0.57 -10.33
CA ILE A 47 9.45 0.76 -11.79
C ILE A 47 9.74 2.21 -12.21
N GLU A 48 10.57 2.39 -13.24
CA GLU A 48 10.91 3.70 -13.82
C GLU A 48 9.68 4.48 -14.34
N ASN A 49 9.70 5.82 -14.40
CA ASN A 49 8.73 6.58 -15.22
C ASN A 49 9.38 7.67 -16.10
N SER A 50 10.61 7.44 -16.57
CA SER A 50 11.19 8.29 -17.62
C SER A 50 10.49 8.06 -18.96
N ILE A 51 10.51 9.04 -19.87
CA ILE A 51 9.92 8.89 -21.21
C ILE A 51 10.56 7.73 -21.97
N LEU A 52 11.87 7.51 -21.79
CA LEU A 52 12.63 6.41 -22.43
C LEU A 52 12.26 5.01 -21.91
N ALA A 53 11.54 4.91 -20.80
CA ALA A 53 11.04 3.65 -20.24
C ALA A 53 9.66 3.23 -20.78
N ARG A 54 8.92 4.16 -21.40
CA ARG A 54 7.53 3.97 -21.84
C ARG A 54 7.47 3.21 -23.19
N PRO A 55 6.37 2.48 -23.49
CA PRO A 55 5.28 2.09 -22.59
C PRO A 55 5.79 1.13 -21.50
N HIS A 56 5.17 1.14 -20.32
CA HIS A 56 5.48 0.18 -19.26
C HIS A 56 4.92 -1.19 -19.59
N ALA A 57 5.43 -2.25 -18.94
CA ALA A 57 4.73 -3.53 -18.89
C ALA A 57 4.28 -3.81 -17.46
N GLY A 58 3.06 -4.30 -17.30
CA GLY A 58 2.61 -4.97 -16.08
C GLY A 58 2.11 -4.06 -14.94
N LEU A 59 1.73 -2.82 -15.25
CA LEU A 59 1.13 -1.91 -14.28
C LEU A 59 -0.37 -2.14 -14.11
N GLN A 60 -1.05 -2.66 -15.14
CA GLN A 60 -2.50 -2.87 -15.09
C GLN A 60 -2.93 -3.94 -14.08
N GLN A 61 -2.13 -4.98 -13.83
CA GLN A 61 -2.41 -6.06 -12.88
C GLN A 61 -1.81 -5.84 -11.47
N ALA A 62 -1.35 -4.63 -11.16
CA ALA A 62 -0.93 -4.27 -9.81
C ALA A 62 -2.14 -3.97 -8.91
N ASP A 63 -2.02 -4.27 -7.62
CA ASP A 63 -3.02 -3.89 -6.62
C ASP A 63 -2.91 -2.40 -6.30
N LEU A 64 -1.68 -1.94 -6.00
CA LEU A 64 -1.36 -0.53 -5.71
C LEU A 64 -0.17 -0.07 -6.54
N VAL A 65 -0.20 1.20 -6.97
CA VAL A 65 0.97 1.91 -7.51
C VAL A 65 1.19 3.16 -6.67
N TYR A 66 2.32 3.28 -5.99
CA TYR A 66 2.76 4.55 -5.40
C TYR A 66 3.68 5.27 -6.40
N GLU A 67 3.24 6.38 -6.98
CA GLU A 67 4.06 7.26 -7.81
C GLU A 67 4.55 8.47 -7.01
N TYR A 68 5.84 8.82 -7.17
CA TYR A 68 6.51 9.87 -6.41
C TYR A 68 7.69 10.45 -7.17
N LEU A 69 8.12 11.66 -6.79
CA LEU A 69 9.33 12.31 -7.33
C LEU A 69 10.58 11.45 -7.11
N ALA A 70 11.39 11.32 -8.17
CA ALA A 70 12.68 10.65 -8.15
C ALA A 70 13.80 11.67 -7.88
N GLU A 71 14.62 11.92 -8.91
CA GLU A 71 15.63 12.96 -8.99
C GLU A 71 15.47 13.62 -10.37
N GLY A 72 15.92 14.87 -10.54
CA GLY A 72 15.87 15.56 -11.83
C GLY A 72 14.46 15.80 -12.40
N GLY A 73 13.41 15.79 -11.57
CA GLY A 73 12.02 16.04 -11.99
C GLY A 73 11.29 14.84 -12.61
N ILE A 74 11.95 13.70 -12.78
CA ILE A 74 11.32 12.44 -13.23
C ILE A 74 10.62 11.78 -12.04
N THR A 75 9.61 10.91 -12.26
CA THR A 75 9.01 10.09 -11.19
C THR A 75 9.51 8.64 -11.15
N ARG A 76 9.25 7.97 -10.04
CA ARG A 76 9.49 6.54 -9.79
C ARG A 76 8.23 5.94 -9.19
N MET A 77 7.99 4.66 -9.47
CA MET A 77 6.85 3.93 -8.93
C MET A 77 7.31 2.81 -8.00
N THR A 78 6.68 2.68 -6.83
CA THR A 78 6.64 1.44 -6.04
C THR A 78 5.33 0.73 -6.36
N VAL A 79 5.42 -0.38 -7.09
CA VAL A 79 4.29 -1.15 -7.58
C VAL A 79 4.12 -2.39 -6.71
N ILE A 80 2.93 -2.56 -6.13
CA ILE A 80 2.65 -3.55 -5.09
C ILE A 80 1.69 -4.61 -5.63
N TYR A 81 2.08 -5.87 -5.49
CA TYR A 81 1.28 -7.05 -5.82
C TYR A 81 1.15 -7.92 -4.55
N PHE A 82 -0.06 -8.10 -4.02
CA PHE A 82 -0.34 -8.97 -2.88
C PHE A 82 -0.40 -10.46 -3.27
N LYS A 83 -0.72 -10.74 -4.55
CA LYS A 83 -0.78 -12.10 -5.13
C LYS A 83 -0.23 -12.11 -6.58
N PRO A 84 1.07 -11.82 -6.78
CA PRO A 84 1.66 -11.90 -8.11
C PRO A 84 1.60 -13.33 -8.65
N SER A 85 1.34 -13.47 -9.96
CA SER A 85 1.32 -14.76 -10.68
C SER A 85 1.38 -14.52 -12.18
N GLY A 86 1.85 -15.52 -12.94
CA GLY A 86 1.94 -15.51 -14.39
C GLY A 86 3.19 -14.82 -14.94
N ASN A 87 3.58 -15.23 -16.15
CA ASN A 87 4.82 -14.81 -16.83
C ASN A 87 4.73 -13.47 -17.58
N GLN A 88 3.69 -12.67 -17.32
CA GLN A 88 3.53 -11.34 -17.92
C GLN A 88 4.59 -10.37 -17.36
N ARG A 89 5.27 -9.62 -18.24
CA ARG A 89 6.41 -8.78 -17.86
C ARG A 89 5.98 -7.61 -16.97
N ILE A 90 6.84 -7.28 -16.02
CA ILE A 90 6.76 -6.14 -15.13
C ILE A 90 8.04 -5.33 -15.37
N GLU A 91 7.91 -4.21 -16.10
CA GLU A 91 9.04 -3.56 -16.79
C GLU A 91 8.88 -2.02 -16.91
N PRO A 92 9.97 -1.22 -16.75
CA PRO A 92 11.32 -1.63 -16.40
C PRO A 92 11.64 -1.45 -14.90
N VAL A 93 12.21 -2.50 -14.32
CA VAL A 93 12.70 -2.54 -12.93
C VAL A 93 13.90 -1.62 -12.79
N ARG A 94 13.85 -0.75 -11.77
CA ARG A 94 14.82 0.31 -11.49
C ARG A 94 15.07 0.46 -9.99
N SER A 95 15.76 1.54 -9.63
CA SER A 95 16.38 1.72 -8.33
C SER A 95 15.40 2.06 -7.20
N ALA A 96 15.71 1.55 -6.00
CA ALA A 96 15.02 1.87 -4.76
C ALA A 96 15.43 3.25 -4.21
N ARG A 97 14.63 3.78 -3.28
CA ARG A 97 14.68 5.14 -2.71
C ARG A 97 14.43 5.12 -1.20
N PRO A 98 14.67 6.23 -0.48
CA PRO A 98 14.24 6.39 0.92
C PRO A 98 12.75 6.06 1.13
N VAL A 99 11.86 6.60 0.29
CA VAL A 99 10.42 6.29 0.36
C VAL A 99 10.08 4.82 0.08
N THR A 100 10.91 4.07 -0.66
CA THR A 100 10.74 2.62 -0.82
C THR A 100 10.86 1.90 0.53
N ILE A 101 11.76 2.36 1.40
CA ILE A 101 11.95 1.82 2.75
C ILE A 101 10.75 2.20 3.63
N ARG A 102 10.30 3.46 3.58
CA ARG A 102 9.08 3.93 4.29
C ARG A 102 7.85 3.10 3.92
N LEU A 103 7.63 2.85 2.63
CA LEU A 103 6.56 1.97 2.15
C LEU A 103 6.78 0.51 2.56
N TRP A 104 8.03 0.03 2.63
CA TRP A 104 8.32 -1.31 3.12
C TRP A 104 7.92 -1.48 4.60
N HIS A 105 8.10 -0.47 5.46
CA HIS A 105 7.57 -0.54 6.83
C HIS A 105 6.05 -0.76 6.83
N ALA A 106 5.31 0.00 6.02
CA ALA A 106 3.85 -0.07 5.97
C ALA A 106 3.32 -1.42 5.45
N TYR A 107 3.99 -2.02 4.46
CA TYR A 107 3.49 -3.23 3.78
C TYR A 107 4.23 -4.53 4.13
N LYS A 108 5.45 -4.46 4.69
CA LYS A 108 6.34 -5.59 5.01
C LYS A 108 6.43 -6.61 3.88
N GLY A 109 6.84 -6.15 2.69
CA GLY A 109 6.96 -6.96 1.49
C GLY A 109 8.36 -7.53 1.24
N VAL A 110 8.58 -7.99 0.00
CA VAL A 110 9.91 -8.17 -0.60
C VAL A 110 10.08 -7.11 -1.68
N ILE A 111 11.18 -6.34 -1.62
CA ILE A 111 11.50 -5.30 -2.61
C ILE A 111 12.17 -5.95 -3.83
N PHE A 112 11.76 -5.57 -5.04
CA PHE A 112 12.40 -6.01 -6.30
C PHE A 112 12.91 -4.79 -7.07
N PHE A 113 14.22 -4.67 -7.28
CA PHE A 113 14.85 -3.42 -7.71
C PHE A 113 16.20 -3.59 -8.43
N SER A 114 16.63 -2.58 -9.18
CA SER A 114 17.94 -2.52 -9.86
C SER A 114 18.79 -1.35 -9.31
N GLY A 115 19.65 -1.67 -8.34
CA GLY A 115 20.57 -0.74 -7.68
C GLY A 115 19.90 0.33 -6.80
N ALA A 116 20.69 1.10 -6.04
CA ALA A 116 20.25 2.33 -5.37
C ALA A 116 21.49 3.17 -5.01
N ASN A 117 21.29 4.38 -4.46
CA ASN A 117 22.39 5.09 -3.81
C ASN A 117 22.91 4.25 -2.63
N THR A 118 24.23 4.30 -2.38
CA THR A 118 24.91 3.55 -1.30
C THR A 118 24.25 3.70 0.07
N LYS A 119 23.75 4.89 0.44
CA LYS A 119 23.02 5.10 1.70
C LYS A 119 21.72 4.28 1.76
N VAL A 120 20.96 4.22 0.66
CA VAL A 120 19.73 3.42 0.56
C VAL A 120 20.04 1.92 0.63
N LEU A 121 21.12 1.47 -0.02
CA LEU A 121 21.60 0.08 0.09
C LEU A 121 22.02 -0.26 1.53
N GLN A 122 22.72 0.65 2.21
CA GLN A 122 23.10 0.50 3.62
C GLN A 122 21.88 0.44 4.53
N MET A 123 20.85 1.28 4.33
CA MET A 123 19.61 1.22 5.11
C MET A 123 18.89 -0.13 4.92
N ILE A 124 18.76 -0.60 3.68
CA ILE A 124 18.19 -1.93 3.36
C ILE A 124 18.95 -3.05 4.08
N GLN A 125 20.30 -3.00 4.07
CA GLN A 125 21.15 -4.00 4.73
C GLN A 125 21.04 -3.93 6.27
N GLN A 126 21.12 -2.73 6.86
CA GLN A 126 21.09 -2.51 8.31
C GLN A 126 19.76 -2.92 8.93
N GLN A 127 18.65 -2.66 8.23
CA GLN A 127 17.31 -3.05 8.66
C GLN A 127 16.93 -4.49 8.24
N GLN A 128 17.86 -5.23 7.62
CA GLN A 128 17.67 -6.61 7.15
C GLN A 128 16.45 -6.79 6.23
N ILE A 129 16.15 -5.78 5.41
CA ILE A 129 14.96 -5.73 4.57
C ILE A 129 15.06 -6.79 3.46
N PRO A 130 14.06 -7.67 3.29
CA PRO A 130 13.98 -8.59 2.16
C PRO A 130 13.96 -7.83 0.83
N ALA A 131 15.08 -7.80 0.14
CA ALA A 131 15.27 -7.03 -1.09
C ALA A 131 16.11 -7.81 -2.10
N LEU A 132 15.62 -7.89 -3.34
CA LEU A 132 16.15 -8.73 -4.40
C LEU A 132 16.55 -7.88 -5.62
N THR A 133 17.73 -8.18 -6.16
CA THR A 133 18.33 -7.55 -7.34
C THR A 133 18.65 -8.58 -8.41
N GLU A 134 19.08 -8.13 -9.59
CA GLU A 134 19.49 -8.99 -10.70
C GLU A 134 20.69 -9.92 -10.41
N SER A 135 21.37 -9.77 -9.27
CA SER A 135 22.41 -10.70 -8.79
C SER A 135 21.95 -11.63 -7.66
N SER A 136 20.76 -11.41 -7.08
CA SER A 136 20.21 -12.27 -6.02
C SER A 136 19.90 -13.67 -6.55
N ASP A 137 20.34 -14.71 -5.82
CA ASP A 137 20.19 -16.13 -6.20
C ASP A 137 20.59 -16.44 -7.66
N GLY A 138 21.70 -15.86 -8.12
CA GLY A 138 22.17 -16.05 -9.49
C GLY A 138 21.30 -15.39 -10.57
N GLY A 139 20.44 -14.45 -10.17
CA GLY A 139 19.58 -13.68 -11.07
C GLY A 139 18.20 -14.28 -11.33
N ALA A 140 17.80 -15.33 -10.60
CA ALA A 140 16.54 -16.05 -10.80
C ALA A 140 15.30 -15.13 -10.95
N TYR A 141 15.26 -14.04 -10.19
CA TYR A 141 14.12 -13.14 -10.06
C TYR A 141 13.97 -12.10 -11.18
N PHE A 142 14.89 -12.06 -12.15
CA PHE A 142 14.90 -11.03 -13.20
C PHE A 142 15.31 -11.57 -14.57
N ALA A 143 15.12 -10.75 -15.59
CA ALA A 143 15.62 -10.96 -16.95
C ALA A 143 15.83 -9.61 -17.66
N ARG A 144 16.47 -9.62 -18.83
CA ARG A 144 16.73 -8.44 -19.66
C ARG A 144 15.95 -8.50 -20.97
N ASP A 145 15.22 -7.44 -21.32
CA ASP A 145 14.56 -7.32 -22.62
C ASP A 145 15.57 -6.91 -23.70
N ALA A 146 15.83 -7.82 -24.64
CA ALA A 146 16.72 -7.56 -25.79
C ALA A 146 16.18 -6.50 -26.76
N SER A 147 14.88 -6.19 -26.74
CA SER A 147 14.29 -5.10 -27.54
C SER A 147 14.53 -3.69 -26.95
N ARG A 148 15.16 -3.60 -25.77
CA ARG A 148 15.40 -2.33 -25.07
C ARG A 148 16.86 -2.16 -24.69
N ARG A 149 17.35 -0.92 -24.78
CA ARG A 149 18.70 -0.54 -24.34
C ARG A 149 18.77 -0.47 -22.81
N ALA A 150 19.86 -0.97 -22.24
CA ALA A 150 20.18 -0.72 -20.83
C ALA A 150 20.30 0.79 -20.56
N PRO A 151 19.81 1.31 -19.41
CA PRO A 151 19.35 0.53 -18.26
C PRO A 151 17.83 0.29 -18.21
N HIS A 152 17.07 0.69 -19.24
CA HIS A 152 15.60 0.66 -19.29
C HIS A 152 15.00 -0.72 -19.63
N ASN A 153 15.73 -1.81 -19.37
CA ASN A 153 15.44 -3.14 -19.91
C ASN A 153 15.54 -4.29 -18.90
N LEU A 154 15.68 -4.03 -17.59
CA LEU A 154 15.48 -5.09 -16.59
C LEU A 154 13.99 -5.30 -16.38
N TYR A 155 13.54 -6.55 -16.41
CA TYR A 155 12.16 -6.91 -16.08
C TYR A 155 12.10 -8.07 -15.09
N THR A 156 10.95 -8.19 -14.44
CA THR A 156 10.52 -9.38 -13.68
C THR A 156 9.12 -9.79 -14.15
N ASP A 157 8.51 -10.79 -13.54
CA ASP A 157 7.15 -11.25 -13.86
C ASP A 157 6.49 -11.86 -12.62
N GLY A 158 5.18 -12.08 -12.67
CA GLY A 158 4.41 -12.55 -11.52
C GLY A 158 4.89 -13.88 -10.93
N ASP A 159 5.39 -14.79 -11.77
CA ASP A 159 5.93 -16.09 -11.32
C ASP A 159 7.29 -15.91 -10.62
N ARG A 160 8.20 -15.09 -11.16
CA ARG A 160 9.45 -14.69 -10.49
C ARG A 160 9.21 -13.97 -9.17
N LEU A 161 8.23 -13.06 -9.13
CA LEU A 161 7.82 -12.38 -7.90
C LEU A 161 7.31 -13.40 -6.87
N ALA A 162 6.42 -14.31 -7.26
CA ALA A 162 5.91 -15.36 -6.38
C ALA A 162 7.02 -16.29 -5.85
N GLN A 163 8.02 -16.65 -6.68
CA GLN A 163 9.20 -17.40 -6.25
C GLN A 163 9.99 -16.64 -5.18
N GLY A 164 10.17 -15.32 -5.33
CA GLY A 164 10.83 -14.48 -4.33
C GLY A 164 10.03 -14.37 -3.03
N LEU A 165 8.70 -14.20 -3.12
CA LEU A 165 7.83 -14.17 -1.94
C LEU A 165 7.84 -15.49 -1.18
N ASN A 166 7.78 -16.63 -1.88
CA ASN A 166 7.79 -17.96 -1.24
C ASN A 166 9.07 -18.25 -0.44
N LYS A 167 10.20 -17.60 -0.79
CA LYS A 167 11.49 -17.76 -0.09
C LYS A 167 11.78 -16.66 0.94
N TYR A 168 11.29 -15.43 0.73
CA TYR A 168 11.75 -14.24 1.48
C TYR A 168 10.64 -13.37 2.09
N ALA A 169 9.35 -13.59 1.79
CA ALA A 169 8.30 -12.73 2.34
C ALA A 169 8.08 -12.99 3.84
N PRO A 170 8.13 -11.94 4.70
CA PRO A 170 7.73 -12.09 6.09
C PRO A 170 6.22 -12.37 6.18
N ARG A 171 5.77 -12.92 7.30
CA ARG A 171 4.33 -13.13 7.54
C ARG A 171 3.72 -11.88 8.16
N VAL A 172 2.60 -11.43 7.59
CA VAL A 172 1.91 -10.19 7.99
C VAL A 172 0.48 -10.49 8.45
N THR A 173 0.09 -9.88 9.56
CA THR A 173 -1.23 -10.07 10.21
C THR A 173 -2.17 -8.89 9.99
N TYR A 174 -1.69 -7.77 9.42
CA TYR A 174 -2.54 -6.62 9.09
C TYR A 174 -3.59 -6.98 8.03
N GLN A 175 -4.77 -6.39 8.16
CA GLN A 175 -5.83 -6.49 7.17
C GLN A 175 -5.73 -5.31 6.21
N LEU A 176 -6.03 -5.55 4.93
CA LEU A 176 -6.28 -4.47 3.96
C LEU A 176 -7.74 -4.01 4.10
N PRO A 177 -8.07 -2.75 3.74
CA PRO A 177 -9.46 -2.31 3.70
C PRO A 177 -10.32 -3.21 2.81
N SER A 178 -11.44 -3.71 3.33
CA SER A 178 -12.39 -4.49 2.53
C SER A 178 -12.94 -3.62 1.38
N PRO A 179 -13.02 -4.13 0.14
CA PRO A 179 -13.59 -3.39 -0.97
C PRO A 179 -15.03 -2.94 -0.72
N GLY A 180 -15.39 -1.78 -1.25
CA GLY A 180 -16.72 -1.19 -1.06
C GLY A 180 -16.98 0.02 -1.94
N THR A 181 -17.70 1.01 -1.42
CA THR A 181 -17.90 2.32 -2.07
C THR A 181 -17.49 3.42 -1.08
N PRO A 182 -16.87 4.53 -1.53
CA PRO A 182 -16.40 5.56 -0.61
C PRO A 182 -17.56 6.28 0.07
N GLY A 183 -17.34 6.73 1.31
CA GLY A 183 -18.35 7.45 2.08
C GLY A 183 -18.72 8.79 1.43
N ALA A 184 -20.00 8.94 1.07
CA ALA A 184 -20.53 10.14 0.40
C ALA A 184 -21.02 11.22 1.38
N SER A 185 -20.25 11.47 2.45
CA SER A 185 -20.54 12.50 3.46
C SER A 185 -19.28 13.36 3.70
N PRO A 186 -19.24 14.63 3.23
CA PRO A 186 -20.25 15.30 2.41
C PRO A 186 -20.39 14.66 1.02
N ALA A 187 -21.43 15.04 0.28
CA ALA A 187 -21.62 14.56 -1.09
C ALA A 187 -20.39 14.92 -1.95
N PRO A 188 -19.81 13.94 -2.69
CA PRO A 188 -18.57 14.16 -3.42
C PRO A 188 -18.81 14.98 -4.70
N ALA A 189 -17.82 15.77 -5.09
CA ALA A 189 -17.88 16.55 -6.32
C ALA A 189 -17.70 15.65 -7.55
N VAL A 190 -18.26 16.04 -8.69
CA VAL A 190 -17.98 15.36 -9.96
C VAL A 190 -16.52 15.61 -10.36
N ALA A 191 -15.85 14.57 -10.84
CA ALA A 191 -14.45 14.58 -11.27
C ALA A 191 -14.23 13.49 -12.32
N ASN A 192 -14.81 13.68 -13.51
CA ASN A 192 -14.63 12.79 -14.65
C ASN A 192 -13.27 13.01 -15.33
N ARG A 193 -12.66 14.18 -15.15
CA ARG A 193 -11.31 14.51 -15.59
C ARG A 193 -10.56 15.15 -14.44
N ILE A 194 -9.31 14.72 -14.25
CA ILE A 194 -8.43 15.19 -13.17
C ILE A 194 -7.11 15.58 -13.82
N VAL A 195 -6.59 16.77 -13.51
CA VAL A 195 -5.31 17.27 -14.05
C VAL A 195 -4.53 17.99 -12.96
N PHE A 196 -3.27 17.60 -12.79
CA PHE A 196 -2.34 18.18 -11.83
C PHE A 196 -0.90 18.02 -12.33
N ASN A 197 0.03 18.78 -11.74
CA ASN A 197 1.45 18.62 -12.00
C ASN A 197 2.03 17.75 -10.87
N GLN A 198 2.50 16.54 -11.21
CA GLN A 198 3.14 15.64 -10.25
C GLN A 198 4.61 16.05 -10.01
N THR A 199 5.23 16.68 -11.02
CA THR A 199 6.47 17.45 -10.89
C THR A 199 6.36 18.69 -11.79
N ASN A 200 7.35 19.58 -11.76
CA ASN A 200 7.42 20.72 -12.67
C ASN A 200 7.57 20.34 -14.17
N VAL A 201 7.85 19.06 -14.49
CA VAL A 201 8.08 18.56 -15.86
C VAL A 201 7.26 17.30 -16.21
N HIS A 202 6.36 16.86 -15.34
CA HIS A 202 5.50 15.68 -15.55
C HIS A 202 4.07 16.00 -15.08
N ARG A 203 3.18 16.22 -16.06
CA ARG A 203 1.78 16.62 -15.85
C ARG A 203 0.87 15.43 -16.03
N VAL A 204 0.26 14.98 -14.95
CA VAL A 204 -0.62 13.81 -14.95
C VAL A 204 -2.05 14.22 -15.30
N THR A 205 -2.70 13.40 -16.11
CA THR A 205 -4.11 13.52 -16.47
C THR A 205 -4.79 12.17 -16.26
N TYR A 206 -5.94 12.19 -15.62
CA TYR A 206 -6.86 11.06 -15.59
C TYR A 206 -8.17 11.43 -16.28
N THR A 207 -8.80 10.45 -16.93
CA THR A 207 -10.14 10.62 -17.52
C THR A 207 -10.96 9.36 -17.27
N TYR A 208 -12.08 9.52 -16.57
CA TYR A 208 -13.00 8.48 -16.14
C TYR A 208 -13.83 7.96 -17.31
N SER A 209 -14.02 6.64 -17.33
CA SER A 209 -14.93 5.94 -18.23
C SER A 209 -15.98 5.22 -17.39
N ALA A 210 -17.22 5.69 -17.46
CA ALA A 210 -18.34 5.06 -16.76
C ALA A 210 -18.64 3.64 -17.26
N ALA A 211 -18.22 3.31 -18.49
CA ALA A 211 -18.32 1.96 -19.07
C ALA A 211 -17.24 1.01 -18.53
N ASP A 212 -16.05 1.51 -18.20
CA ASP A 212 -14.97 0.73 -17.58
C ASP A 212 -15.05 0.71 -16.04
N GLY A 213 -15.75 1.67 -15.43
CA GLY A 213 -15.73 1.89 -13.98
C GLY A 213 -14.40 2.45 -13.47
N ALA A 214 -13.54 2.97 -14.35
CA ALA A 214 -12.14 3.31 -14.07
C ALA A 214 -11.66 4.56 -14.82
N TYR A 215 -10.53 5.10 -14.40
CA TYR A 215 -9.85 6.23 -15.05
C TYR A 215 -8.74 5.74 -15.98
N ALA A 216 -8.61 6.28 -17.19
CA ALA A 216 -7.40 6.09 -18.00
C ALA A 216 -6.28 7.02 -17.51
N TYR A 217 -5.07 6.51 -17.26
CA TYR A 217 -3.86 7.30 -17.00
C TYR A 217 -3.34 7.91 -18.30
N GLY A 218 -2.93 9.19 -18.27
CA GLY A 218 -2.15 9.82 -19.32
C GLY A 218 -1.27 10.95 -18.81
N THR A 219 -0.36 11.43 -19.67
CA THR A 219 0.45 12.64 -19.41
C THR A 219 0.34 13.61 -20.59
N GLU A 220 1.16 14.66 -20.63
CA GLU A 220 1.33 15.51 -21.81
C GLU A 220 1.65 14.75 -23.12
N THR A 221 2.16 13.50 -23.06
CA THR A 221 2.37 12.64 -24.25
C THR A 221 1.17 11.77 -24.63
N GLY A 222 0.00 11.93 -23.98
CA GLY A 222 -1.19 11.10 -24.20
C GLY A 222 -1.34 9.94 -23.20
N PRO A 223 -2.24 8.97 -23.48
CA PRO A 223 -2.50 7.84 -22.58
C PRO A 223 -1.27 6.95 -22.35
N LEU A 224 -1.06 6.51 -21.11
CA LEU A 224 0.01 5.56 -20.79
C LEU A 224 -0.48 4.14 -21.04
N ILE A 225 0.11 3.49 -22.05
CA ILE A 225 -0.25 2.14 -22.50
C ILE A 225 0.53 1.08 -21.70
N ASP A 226 -0.13 -0.02 -21.34
CA ASP A 226 0.54 -1.23 -20.86
C ASP A 226 0.93 -2.14 -22.04
N LYS A 227 2.22 -2.39 -22.19
CA LYS A 227 2.85 -3.23 -23.23
C LYS A 227 2.35 -4.67 -23.22
N ASN A 228 1.82 -5.19 -22.11
CA ASN A 228 1.26 -6.55 -22.05
C ASN A 228 -0.15 -6.64 -22.66
N THR A 229 -0.92 -5.54 -22.66
CA THR A 229 -2.33 -5.53 -23.10
C THR A 229 -2.55 -4.75 -24.39
N GLY A 230 -1.65 -3.82 -24.72
CA GLY A 230 -1.84 -2.84 -25.78
C GLY A 230 -2.91 -1.78 -25.47
N GLN A 231 -3.38 -1.70 -24.22
CA GLN A 231 -4.45 -0.80 -23.78
C GLN A 231 -3.92 0.29 -22.82
N PRO A 232 -4.59 1.45 -22.70
CA PRO A 232 -4.33 2.41 -21.63
C PRO A 232 -4.46 1.75 -20.26
N ILE A 233 -3.58 2.10 -19.33
CA ILE A 233 -3.68 1.64 -17.94
C ILE A 233 -4.89 2.30 -17.28
N LYS A 234 -5.75 1.48 -16.67
CA LYS A 234 -7.01 1.89 -16.05
C LYS A 234 -7.02 1.68 -14.52
N PRO A 235 -6.57 2.65 -13.69
CA PRO A 235 -6.83 2.62 -12.26
C PRO A 235 -8.32 2.83 -11.94
N VAL A 236 -8.86 1.98 -11.08
CA VAL A 236 -10.23 2.10 -10.56
C VAL A 236 -10.32 3.25 -9.56
N ASN A 237 -9.24 3.46 -8.80
CA ASN A 237 -9.11 4.55 -7.83
C ASN A 237 -7.82 5.33 -8.09
N VAL A 238 -7.88 6.64 -7.93
CA VAL A 238 -6.71 7.53 -7.89
C VAL A 238 -6.72 8.28 -6.57
N ILE A 239 -5.57 8.42 -5.92
CA ILE A 239 -5.42 9.07 -4.62
C ILE A 239 -4.24 10.03 -4.72
N LEU A 240 -4.44 11.30 -4.35
CA LEU A 240 -3.36 12.27 -4.20
C LEU A 240 -3.14 12.52 -2.71
N ILE A 241 -1.95 12.18 -2.23
CA ILE A 241 -1.50 12.32 -0.84
C ILE A 241 -0.59 13.55 -0.77
N GLN A 242 -1.02 14.57 -0.04
CA GLN A 242 -0.20 15.77 0.17
C GLN A 242 0.78 15.50 1.30
N VAL A 243 2.07 15.53 0.97
CA VAL A 243 3.19 15.20 1.87
C VAL A 243 4.39 16.10 1.55
N ALA A 244 5.10 16.59 2.56
CA ALA A 244 6.25 17.45 2.33
C ALA A 244 7.43 16.65 1.73
N HIS A 245 8.12 17.26 0.77
CA HIS A 245 9.33 16.74 0.13
C HIS A 245 10.56 17.46 0.70
N HIS A 246 11.64 16.72 0.95
CA HIS A 246 12.91 17.31 1.39
C HIS A 246 14.13 16.63 0.73
N ASP A 247 15.28 17.30 0.75
CA ASP A 247 16.57 16.70 0.35
C ASP A 247 16.93 15.57 1.32
N ALA A 248 17.26 14.39 0.79
CA ALA A 248 17.62 13.22 1.59
C ALA A 248 19.06 13.29 2.16
N GLY A 249 19.79 14.37 1.91
CA GLY A 249 21.18 14.58 2.31
C GLY A 249 22.18 13.82 1.44
N PHE A 250 21.85 13.56 0.17
CA PHE A 250 22.73 12.93 -0.82
C PHE A 250 22.20 13.08 -2.25
N THR A 251 23.08 12.85 -3.23
CA THR A 251 22.74 12.87 -4.67
C THR A 251 22.63 11.46 -5.26
N ASP A 252 22.05 11.36 -6.44
CA ASP A 252 22.14 10.17 -7.30
C ASP A 252 23.52 10.05 -8.01
N VAL A 253 23.62 9.09 -8.93
CA VAL A 253 24.83 8.82 -9.72
C VAL A 253 25.10 9.86 -10.82
N LEU A 254 24.20 10.82 -11.05
CA LEU A 254 24.35 11.94 -11.98
C LEU A 254 24.54 13.28 -11.25
N GLY A 255 24.54 13.28 -9.91
CA GLY A 255 24.71 14.48 -9.08
C GLY A 255 23.40 15.23 -8.79
N ALA A 256 22.24 14.70 -9.17
CA ALA A 256 20.95 15.29 -8.82
C ALA A 256 20.60 14.98 -7.35
N PRO A 257 20.08 15.93 -6.55
CA PRO A 257 19.64 15.66 -5.18
C PRO A 257 18.59 14.55 -5.13
N ALA A 258 18.76 13.63 -4.19
CA ALA A 258 17.77 12.59 -3.91
C ALA A 258 16.68 13.14 -2.98
N VAL A 259 15.43 12.85 -3.29
CA VAL A 259 14.27 13.30 -2.50
C VAL A 259 13.84 12.23 -1.51
N ASP A 260 13.49 12.67 -0.30
CA ASP A 260 12.72 11.91 0.68
C ASP A 260 11.45 12.68 1.10
N PHE A 261 10.53 11.99 1.76
CA PHE A 261 9.14 12.39 1.94
C PHE A 261 8.79 12.28 3.43
N ASP A 262 8.11 13.28 4.00
CA ASP A 262 7.58 13.24 5.38
C ASP A 262 6.34 12.36 5.52
N LEU A 263 6.40 11.16 4.92
CA LEU A 263 5.35 10.15 4.89
C LEU A 263 5.31 9.40 6.22
N GLN A 264 4.83 10.08 7.26
CA GLN A 264 4.60 9.59 8.62
C GLN A 264 3.58 10.51 9.32
N GLY A 265 2.64 9.96 10.09
CA GLY A 265 1.60 10.75 10.75
C GLY A 265 0.31 10.85 9.94
N THR A 266 -0.24 12.05 9.76
CA THR A 266 -1.47 12.30 8.98
C THR A 266 -1.38 13.55 8.13
N GLY A 267 -2.20 13.66 7.08
CA GLY A 267 -2.28 14.86 6.25
C GLY A 267 -3.41 14.83 5.21
N PRO A 268 -3.57 15.89 4.40
CA PRO A 268 -4.64 16.00 3.41
C PRO A 268 -4.50 14.98 2.28
N ALA A 269 -5.63 14.37 1.89
CA ALA A 269 -5.72 13.51 0.72
C ALA A 269 -6.95 13.84 -0.14
N ASP A 270 -6.81 13.68 -1.45
CA ASP A 270 -7.91 13.72 -2.40
C ASP A 270 -8.08 12.33 -3.03
N VAL A 271 -9.23 11.70 -2.83
CA VAL A 271 -9.58 10.43 -3.46
C VAL A 271 -10.49 10.67 -4.65
N PHE A 272 -10.19 9.99 -5.75
CA PHE A 272 -10.98 9.96 -6.96
C PHE A 272 -11.40 8.53 -7.26
N SER A 273 -12.70 8.28 -7.28
CA SER A 273 -13.28 6.96 -7.54
C SER A 273 -14.67 7.14 -8.17
N LYS A 274 -15.06 6.24 -9.07
CA LYS A 274 -16.37 6.27 -9.76
C LYS A 274 -16.72 7.64 -10.41
N GLY A 275 -15.74 8.37 -10.93
CA GLY A 275 -15.94 9.68 -11.56
C GLY A 275 -16.20 10.84 -10.58
N HIS A 276 -15.87 10.67 -9.29
CA HIS A 276 -16.13 11.65 -8.23
C HIS A 276 -14.90 11.91 -7.35
N ARG A 277 -14.76 13.13 -6.82
CA ARG A 277 -13.73 13.59 -5.88
C ARG A 277 -14.26 13.61 -4.45
N TYR A 278 -13.54 12.96 -3.54
CA TYR A 278 -13.80 12.89 -2.11
C TYR A 278 -12.63 13.53 -1.35
N THR A 279 -12.92 14.53 -0.51
CA THR A 279 -11.95 15.04 0.46
C THR A 279 -11.70 14.01 1.55
N ALA A 280 -10.43 13.77 1.87
CA ALA A 280 -10.00 12.74 2.80
C ALA A 280 -8.74 13.16 3.58
N THR A 281 -8.36 12.31 4.53
CA THR A 281 -7.12 12.40 5.29
C THR A 281 -6.36 11.09 5.12
N TRP A 282 -5.06 11.15 4.84
CA TRP A 282 -4.20 9.96 4.93
C TRP A 282 -3.73 9.75 6.37
N ASP A 283 -3.62 8.48 6.78
CA ASP A 283 -3.15 8.07 8.10
C ASP A 283 -2.09 6.97 7.98
N LEU A 284 -0.85 7.36 8.30
CA LEU A 284 0.29 6.48 8.57
C LEU A 284 0.89 6.87 9.93
N THR A 285 0.05 7.02 10.96
CA THR A 285 0.50 7.26 12.35
C THR A 285 1.30 6.07 12.89
N ASN A 286 0.95 4.85 12.47
CA ASN A 286 1.74 3.65 12.71
C ASN A 286 2.45 3.24 11.41
N ALA A 287 3.76 3.44 11.36
CA ALA A 287 4.61 3.11 10.22
C ALA A 287 4.60 1.61 9.86
N GLU A 288 4.28 0.72 10.80
CA GLU A 288 4.35 -0.75 10.64
C GLU A 288 3.02 -1.35 10.13
N LEU A 289 2.08 -0.50 9.69
CA LEU A 289 0.79 -0.88 9.10
C LEU A 289 0.57 -0.14 7.77
N PRO A 290 -0.26 -0.66 6.84
CA PRO A 290 -0.58 0.05 5.61
C PRO A 290 -1.19 1.43 5.87
N LEU A 291 -0.81 2.39 5.03
CA LEU A 291 -1.43 3.70 5.00
C LEU A 291 -2.95 3.56 4.80
N LYS A 292 -3.71 4.20 5.68
CA LYS A 292 -5.17 4.27 5.60
C LYS A 292 -5.59 5.56 4.93
N ILE A 293 -6.75 5.53 4.30
CA ILE A 293 -7.51 6.74 3.98
C ILE A 293 -8.68 6.83 4.93
N VAL A 294 -8.91 8.02 5.50
CA VAL A 294 -10.02 8.36 6.37
C VAL A 294 -10.89 9.37 5.62
N GLY A 295 -12.19 9.13 5.52
CA GLY A 295 -13.14 10.06 4.92
C GLY A 295 -13.37 11.30 5.79
N ALA A 296 -13.95 12.34 5.19
CA ALA A 296 -14.37 13.55 5.90
C ALA A 296 -15.43 13.29 7.01
N ASP A 297 -16.03 12.10 7.06
CA ASP A 297 -16.91 11.63 8.14
C ASP A 297 -16.14 10.95 9.31
N GLY A 298 -14.81 10.97 9.27
CA GLY A 298 -13.92 10.39 10.29
C GLY A 298 -13.76 8.88 10.24
N LYS A 299 -14.34 8.18 9.24
CA LYS A 299 -14.28 6.70 9.14
C LYS A 299 -13.24 6.24 8.12
N PRO A 300 -12.68 5.02 8.25
CA PRO A 300 -11.88 4.41 7.20
C PRO A 300 -12.64 4.37 5.87
N MET A 301 -12.02 4.87 4.79
CA MET A 301 -12.66 4.94 3.48
C MET A 301 -12.54 3.59 2.75
N HIS A 302 -13.69 3.02 2.41
CA HIS A 302 -13.76 1.85 1.53
C HIS A 302 -13.66 2.25 0.06
N LEU A 303 -12.89 1.51 -0.72
CA LEU A 303 -12.70 1.75 -2.16
C LEU A 303 -13.19 0.55 -2.98
N PRO A 304 -13.70 0.75 -4.21
CA PRO A 304 -13.96 -0.34 -5.15
C PRO A 304 -12.69 -1.15 -5.44
N SER A 305 -12.85 -2.46 -5.65
CA SER A 305 -11.73 -3.37 -5.90
C SER A 305 -11.09 -3.10 -7.27
N GLY A 306 -9.76 -3.02 -7.30
CA GLY A 306 -8.96 -2.87 -8.51
C GLY A 306 -7.75 -1.97 -8.31
N LEU A 307 -6.96 -1.81 -9.37
CA LEU A 307 -5.74 -1.00 -9.39
C LEU A 307 -6.00 0.38 -8.77
N THR A 308 -5.28 0.68 -7.69
CA THR A 308 -5.35 1.96 -6.98
C THR A 308 -4.02 2.70 -7.13
N TRP A 309 -4.05 3.87 -7.77
CA TRP A 309 -2.87 4.67 -8.04
C TRP A 309 -2.76 5.83 -7.05
N ILE A 310 -1.66 5.87 -6.31
CA ILE A 310 -1.42 6.79 -5.19
C ILE A 310 -0.25 7.69 -5.57
N HIS A 311 -0.49 8.98 -5.66
CA HIS A 311 0.51 10.01 -5.93
C HIS A 311 0.96 10.66 -4.62
N LEU A 312 2.26 10.76 -4.40
CA LEU A 312 2.83 11.62 -3.37
C LEU A 312 3.13 12.99 -4.00
N VAL A 313 2.41 14.03 -3.58
CA VAL A 313 2.47 15.39 -4.14
C VAL A 313 2.78 16.42 -3.06
N ASP A 314 3.39 17.54 -3.47
CA ASP A 314 3.70 18.64 -2.57
C ASP A 314 2.44 19.21 -1.89
N PRO A 315 2.54 19.72 -0.64
CA PRO A 315 1.42 20.36 0.03
C PRO A 315 0.90 21.55 -0.77
N GLY A 316 -0.41 21.60 -1.02
CA GLY A 316 -1.04 22.64 -1.83
C GLY A 316 -0.90 22.48 -3.35
N THR A 317 -0.43 21.33 -3.87
CA THR A 317 -0.43 21.03 -5.32
C THR A 317 -1.81 21.32 -5.95
N PRO A 318 -1.90 22.21 -6.97
CA PRO A 318 -3.18 22.54 -7.60
C PRO A 318 -3.75 21.37 -8.39
N ILE A 319 -4.99 20.96 -8.06
CA ILE A 319 -5.72 19.89 -8.74
C ILE A 319 -6.96 20.47 -9.44
N THR A 320 -6.97 20.40 -10.77
CA THR A 320 -8.15 20.71 -11.58
C THR A 320 -9.01 19.43 -11.69
N ALA A 321 -10.28 19.51 -11.32
CA ALA A 321 -11.23 18.41 -11.43
C ALA A 321 -12.56 18.88 -12.04
N SER A 322 -13.13 18.09 -12.94
CA SER A 322 -14.38 18.36 -13.68
C SER A 322 -15.06 17.07 -14.15
#